data_AF-A0A1Z7YVB0-F1
#
_entry.id   AF-A0A1Z7YVB0-F1
#
_cell.length_a   1.000
_cell.length_b   1.000
_cell.length_c   1.000
_cell.angle_alpha   90.00
_cell.angle_beta   90.00
_cell.angle_gamma   90.00
#
_symmetry.space_group_name_H-M   'P 1'
#
loop_
_entity.id
_entity.type
_entity.pdbx_description
1 polymer ?
#
loop_
_entity_poly.entity_id
_entity_poly.type
_entity_poly.pdbx_seq_one_letter_code
_entity_poly.pdbx_strand_id
1 'polypeptide(L)'
;MIIVHRIIFLSLMLTCFIWSDIALKVNYLSLLFSFDLNSQLELLKFTYISGAAVGFWFFFFVEIMDTIYSALGKNGSFFKNFFISIKNDLVVGFMSPFVLLAIYLTDGSPYIFTGIDIGGAGIGFIIMAFIRLNGARKMKIAGKRINLYPLIIIFVIMALYSYSGFVVLQRNSSGSYDSYQSLWFQITIFFGSFYFYMTASYVSHFVSKGKFGVSDFKMYFMRDVMKLDKFFNDELIEAIQKANKEMERSKSISSSKKRKR
;
A
#
# COMPACT_ATOMS: atom_id res chain seq x y z
N MET A 1 -14.87 19.73 -2.35
CA MET A 1 -13.80 18.79 -1.97
C MET A 1 -13.91 17.44 -2.68
N ILE A 2 -15.11 16.84 -2.82
CA ILE A 2 -15.33 15.58 -3.57
C ILE A 2 -14.84 15.66 -5.02
N ILE A 3 -15.25 16.70 -5.75
CA ILE A 3 -14.88 16.89 -7.15
C ILE A 3 -13.36 16.91 -7.33
N VAL A 4 -12.63 17.60 -6.45
CA VAL A 4 -11.16 17.69 -6.49
C VAL A 4 -10.53 16.31 -6.30
N HIS A 5 -10.93 15.55 -5.27
CA HIS A 5 -10.42 14.20 -5.05
C HIS A 5 -10.73 13.27 -6.22
N ARG A 6 -11.92 13.40 -6.82
CA ARG A 6 -12.31 12.60 -7.99
C ARG A 6 -11.47 12.93 -9.23
N ILE A 7 -11.23 14.22 -9.49
CA ILE A 7 -10.37 14.64 -10.61
C ILE A 7 -8.96 14.10 -10.42
N ILE A 8 -8.34 14.33 -9.25
CA ILE A 8 -6.99 13.84 -8.95
C ILE A 8 -6.93 12.32 -9.09
N PHE A 9 -7.90 11.60 -8.52
CA PHE A 9 -7.99 10.15 -8.61
C PHE A 9 -8.07 9.66 -10.06
N LEU A 10 -9.02 10.17 -10.85
CA LEU A 10 -9.20 9.75 -12.23
C LEU A 10 -8.00 10.10 -13.10
N SER A 11 -7.40 11.28 -12.91
CA SER A 11 -6.18 11.68 -13.59
C SER A 11 -5.02 10.74 -13.24
N LEU A 12 -4.82 10.40 -11.97
CA LEU A 12 -3.76 9.48 -11.54
C LEU A 12 -3.92 8.09 -12.16
N MET A 13 -5.15 7.57 -12.14
CA MET A 13 -5.48 6.26 -12.73
C MET A 13 -5.22 6.26 -14.24
N LEU A 14 -5.67 7.29 -14.94
CA LEU A 14 -5.48 7.44 -16.38
C LEU A 14 -3.99 7.58 -16.73
N THR A 15 -3.25 8.42 -16.01
CA THR A 15 -1.81 8.59 -16.20
C THR A 15 -1.07 7.28 -15.96
N CYS A 16 -1.39 6.55 -14.88
CA CYS A 16 -0.77 5.26 -14.60
C CYS A 16 -1.07 4.24 -15.70
N PHE A 17 -2.30 4.18 -16.18
CA PHE A 17 -2.71 3.26 -17.25
C PHE A 17 -1.98 3.57 -18.57
N ILE A 18 -1.98 4.84 -19.02
CA ILE A 18 -1.30 5.27 -20.24
C ILE A 18 0.20 5.02 -20.12
N TRP A 19 0.81 5.35 -18.97
CA TRP A 19 2.24 5.10 -18.78
C TRP A 19 2.55 3.60 -18.69
N SER A 20 1.63 2.75 -18.21
CA SER A 20 1.81 1.30 -18.23
C SER A 20 1.90 0.75 -19.65
N ASP A 21 1.05 1.21 -20.56
CA ASP A 21 1.07 0.84 -21.99
C ASP A 21 2.42 1.20 -22.63
N ILE A 22 2.85 2.45 -22.42
CA ILE A 22 4.14 2.96 -22.91
C ILE A 22 5.32 2.21 -22.28
N ALA A 23 5.35 2.06 -20.95
CA ALA A 23 6.44 1.47 -20.19
C ALA A 23 6.62 -0.02 -20.47
N LEU A 24 5.53 -0.76 -20.67
CA LEU A 24 5.58 -2.18 -21.01
C LEU A 24 5.85 -2.42 -22.49
N LYS A 25 5.93 -1.35 -23.32
CA LYS A 25 6.06 -1.43 -24.79
C LYS A 25 4.96 -2.30 -25.39
N VAL A 26 3.76 -2.23 -24.80
CA VAL A 26 2.57 -2.94 -25.26
C VAL A 26 1.74 -1.95 -26.08
N ASN A 27 1.07 -2.45 -27.12
CA ASN A 27 0.04 -1.70 -27.81
C ASN A 27 -1.32 -2.29 -27.44
N TYR A 28 -1.92 -1.78 -26.36
CA TYR A 28 -3.17 -2.31 -25.82
C TYR A 28 -4.28 -2.37 -26.86
N LEU A 29 -4.43 -1.31 -27.68
CA LEU A 29 -5.46 -1.26 -28.72
C LEU A 29 -5.25 -2.37 -29.76
N SER A 30 -4.02 -2.60 -30.19
CA SER A 30 -3.70 -3.70 -31.11
C SER A 30 -4.02 -5.06 -30.50
N LEU A 31 -3.65 -5.30 -29.23
CA LEU A 31 -3.91 -6.58 -28.56
C LEU A 31 -5.41 -6.83 -28.36
N LEU A 32 -6.20 -5.79 -28.11
CA LEU A 32 -7.64 -5.91 -27.88
C LEU A 32 -8.40 -6.40 -29.11
N PHE A 33 -7.89 -6.10 -30.32
CA PHE A 33 -8.48 -6.53 -31.59
C PHE A 33 -7.80 -7.76 -32.22
N SER A 34 -6.76 -8.31 -31.58
CA SER A 34 -6.11 -9.55 -32.00
C SER A 34 -6.71 -10.76 -31.30
N PHE A 35 -7.15 -11.77 -32.05
CA PHE A 35 -7.84 -12.95 -31.50
C PHE A 35 -6.98 -14.22 -31.46
N ASP A 36 -5.68 -14.13 -31.74
CA ASP A 36 -4.77 -15.26 -31.58
C ASP A 36 -4.38 -15.50 -30.11
N LEU A 37 -4.05 -16.74 -29.78
CA LEU A 37 -3.76 -17.16 -28.41
C LEU A 37 -2.59 -16.39 -27.77
N ASN A 38 -1.57 -16.03 -28.54
CA ASN A 38 -0.39 -15.33 -28.01
C ASN A 38 -0.75 -13.89 -27.64
N SER A 39 -1.47 -13.19 -28.52
CA SER A 39 -1.97 -11.84 -28.24
C SER A 39 -2.91 -11.82 -27.04
N GLN A 40 -3.76 -12.84 -26.88
CA GLN A 40 -4.65 -12.95 -25.72
C GLN A 40 -3.87 -13.20 -24.41
N LEU A 41 -2.80 -13.99 -24.45
CA LEU A 41 -1.92 -14.19 -23.29
C LEU A 41 -1.13 -12.92 -22.94
N GLU A 42 -0.66 -12.15 -23.92
CA GLU A 42 -0.04 -10.85 -23.70
C GLU A 42 -1.02 -9.83 -23.12
N LEU A 43 -2.26 -9.80 -23.64
CA LEU A 43 -3.32 -8.95 -23.12
C LEU A 43 -3.65 -9.29 -21.66
N LEU A 44 -3.69 -10.58 -21.31
CA LEU A 44 -3.90 -11.01 -19.92
C LEU A 44 -2.75 -10.56 -19.01
N LYS A 45 -1.49 -10.76 -19.43
CA LYS A 45 -0.31 -10.31 -18.69
C LYS A 45 -0.33 -8.80 -18.49
N PHE A 46 -0.58 -8.05 -19.56
CA PHE A 46 -0.69 -6.60 -19.51
C PHE A 46 -1.79 -6.16 -18.55
N THR A 47 -2.99 -6.73 -18.66
CA THR A 47 -4.13 -6.39 -17.80
C THR A 47 -3.81 -6.64 -16.32
N TYR A 48 -3.13 -7.74 -16.00
CA TYR A 48 -2.72 -8.04 -14.63
C TYR A 48 -1.67 -7.05 -14.10
N ILE A 49 -0.63 -6.78 -14.89
CA ILE A 49 0.47 -5.88 -14.48
C ILE A 49 -0.03 -4.43 -14.36
N SER A 50 -0.73 -3.94 -15.39
CA SER A 50 -1.33 -2.60 -15.39
C SER A 50 -2.38 -2.45 -14.30
N GLY A 51 -3.26 -3.44 -14.11
CA GLY A 51 -4.25 -3.44 -13.03
C GLY A 51 -3.61 -3.37 -11.65
N ALA A 52 -2.54 -4.15 -11.42
CA ALA A 52 -1.78 -4.08 -10.18
C ALA A 52 -1.08 -2.73 -9.99
N ALA A 53 -0.43 -2.20 -11.02
CA ALA A 53 0.25 -0.90 -10.98
C ALA A 53 -0.73 0.23 -10.68
N VAL A 54 -1.82 0.30 -11.45
CA VAL A 54 -2.93 1.24 -11.26
C VAL A 54 -3.48 1.14 -9.83
N GLY A 55 -3.65 -0.09 -9.32
CA GLY A 55 -4.02 -0.34 -7.94
C GLY A 55 -3.04 0.26 -6.92
N PHE A 56 -1.72 0.04 -7.07
CA PHE A 56 -0.73 0.59 -6.15
C PHE A 56 -0.66 2.12 -6.18
N TRP A 57 -0.76 2.73 -7.35
CA TRP A 57 -0.83 4.18 -7.49
C TRP A 57 -2.06 4.74 -6.78
N PHE A 58 -3.22 4.13 -7.00
CA PHE A 58 -4.45 4.45 -6.29
C PHE A 58 -4.30 4.34 -4.76
N PHE A 59 -3.82 3.20 -4.29
CA PHE A 59 -3.68 2.96 -2.85
C PHE A 59 -2.70 3.92 -2.22
N PHE A 60 -1.60 4.26 -2.90
CA PHE A 60 -0.66 5.27 -2.45
C PHE A 60 -1.36 6.61 -2.19
N PHE A 61 -2.14 7.10 -3.15
CA PHE A 61 -2.89 8.35 -2.99
C PHE A 61 -3.87 8.29 -1.81
N VAL A 62 -4.66 7.22 -1.71
CA VAL A 62 -5.64 7.08 -0.62
C VAL A 62 -4.94 7.03 0.74
N GLU A 63 -3.85 6.28 0.87
CA GLU A 63 -3.12 6.15 2.13
C GLU A 63 -2.39 7.44 2.54
N ILE A 64 -1.85 8.21 1.59
CA ILE A 64 -1.28 9.53 1.87
C ILE A 64 -2.37 10.47 2.40
N MET A 65 -3.51 10.55 1.71
CA MET A 65 -4.59 11.42 2.13
C MET A 65 -5.18 11.00 3.48
N ASP A 66 -5.36 9.70 3.69
CA ASP A 66 -5.81 9.16 4.97
C ASP A 66 -4.84 9.48 6.12
N THR A 67 -3.54 9.41 5.84
CA THR A 67 -2.48 9.79 6.78
C THR A 67 -2.53 11.27 7.12
N ILE A 68 -2.71 12.16 6.12
CA ILE A 68 -2.87 13.60 6.32
C ILE A 68 -4.10 13.89 7.18
N TYR A 69 -5.25 13.28 6.88
CA TYR A 69 -6.47 13.45 7.66
C TYR A 69 -6.32 12.94 9.09
N SER A 70 -5.58 11.85 9.28
CA SER A 70 -5.24 11.30 10.60
C SER A 70 -4.32 12.24 11.39
N ALA A 71 -3.32 12.84 10.73
CA ALA A 71 -2.41 13.81 11.34
C ALA A 71 -3.16 15.07 11.82
N LEU A 72 -4.12 15.54 11.01
CA LEU A 72 -5.01 16.65 11.34
C LEU A 72 -6.09 16.28 12.39
N GLY A 73 -6.18 15.01 12.79
CA GLY A 73 -7.18 14.52 13.75
C GLY A 73 -8.60 14.39 13.18
N LYS A 74 -8.78 14.55 11.87
CA LYS A 74 -10.09 14.47 11.19
C LYS A 74 -10.68 13.06 11.16
N ASN A 75 -9.83 12.02 11.24
CA ASN A 75 -10.25 10.62 11.34
C ASN A 75 -10.48 10.15 12.80
N GLY A 76 -10.55 11.08 13.76
CA GLY A 76 -10.72 10.77 15.17
C GLY A 76 -9.45 10.30 15.90
N SER A 77 -9.58 10.12 17.21
CA SER A 77 -8.44 9.87 18.11
C SER A 77 -7.74 8.52 17.86
N PHE A 78 -8.47 7.51 17.42
CA PHE A 78 -7.92 6.19 17.11
C PHE A 78 -6.90 6.27 15.97
N PHE A 79 -7.26 6.89 14.85
CA PHE A 79 -6.36 7.04 13.69
C PHE A 79 -5.31 8.13 13.90
N LYS A 80 -5.59 9.15 14.71
CA LYS A 80 -4.54 10.09 15.16
C LYS A 80 -3.44 9.36 15.95
N ASN A 81 -3.81 8.45 16.84
CA ASN A 81 -2.84 7.63 17.58
C ASN A 81 -2.08 6.67 16.66
N PHE A 82 -2.73 6.14 15.62
CA PHE A 82 -2.04 5.39 14.57
C PHE A 82 -0.98 6.24 13.88
N PHE A 83 -1.34 7.43 13.38
CA PHE A 83 -0.39 8.35 12.76
C PHE A 83 0.81 8.66 13.67
N ILE A 84 0.56 9.00 14.95
CA ILE A 84 1.62 9.27 15.93
C ILE A 84 2.60 8.09 16.05
N SER A 85 2.12 6.85 15.90
CA SER A 85 2.95 5.65 16.00
C SER A 85 3.81 5.33 14.77
N ILE A 86 3.53 5.97 13.63
CA ILE A 86 4.24 5.76 12.36
C ILE A 86 4.91 7.03 11.80
N LYS A 87 4.64 8.21 12.37
CA LYS A 87 5.10 9.50 11.81
C LYS A 87 6.61 9.57 11.56
N ASN A 88 7.42 8.98 12.44
CA ASN A 88 8.88 9.01 12.30
C ASN A 88 9.34 8.12 11.14
N ASP A 89 8.77 6.92 11.01
CA ASP A 89 9.02 6.02 9.89
C ASP A 89 8.65 6.70 8.56
N LEU A 90 7.51 7.40 8.52
CA LEU A 90 7.07 8.15 7.34
C LEU A 90 8.03 9.28 6.99
N VAL A 91 8.44 10.09 7.96
CA VAL A 91 9.41 11.17 7.73
C VAL A 91 10.71 10.60 7.18
N VAL A 92 11.26 9.55 7.80
CA VAL A 92 12.50 8.93 7.33
C VAL A 92 12.34 8.34 5.92
N GLY A 93 11.25 7.60 5.67
CA GLY A 93 10.98 6.94 4.39
C GLY A 93 10.73 7.92 3.24
N PHE A 94 10.09 9.07 3.50
CA PHE A 94 9.89 10.11 2.49
C PHE A 94 11.06 11.06 2.34
N MET A 95 11.88 11.27 3.37
CA MET A 95 13.06 12.14 3.27
C MET A 95 14.25 11.47 2.59
N SER A 96 14.37 10.14 2.64
CA SER A 96 15.53 9.44 2.08
C SER A 96 15.73 9.65 0.56
N PRO A 97 14.70 9.68 -0.32
CA PRO A 97 14.88 10.01 -1.73
C PRO A 97 15.32 11.46 -1.94
N PHE A 98 14.88 12.40 -1.11
CA PHE A 98 15.28 13.80 -1.22
C PHE A 98 16.74 14.02 -0.82
N VAL A 99 17.23 13.26 0.16
CA VAL A 99 18.67 13.27 0.51
C VAL A 99 19.50 12.75 -0.67
N LEU A 100 19.08 11.64 -1.30
CA LEU A 100 19.75 11.12 -2.50
C LEU A 100 19.71 12.13 -3.65
N LEU A 101 18.56 12.75 -3.90
CA LEU A 101 18.41 13.79 -4.91
C LEU A 101 19.35 14.97 -4.63
N ALA A 102 19.45 15.41 -3.38
CA ALA A 102 20.36 16.50 -3.00
C ALA A 102 21.82 16.14 -3.29
N ILE A 103 22.25 14.91 -3.01
CA ILE A 103 23.61 14.43 -3.32
C ILE A 103 23.88 14.55 -4.83
N TYR A 104 22.98 14.02 -5.68
CA TYR A 104 23.15 14.09 -7.13
C TYR A 104 23.19 15.54 -7.65
N LEU A 105 22.36 16.42 -7.10
CA LEU A 105 22.37 17.84 -7.47
C LEU A 105 23.68 18.55 -7.09
N THR A 106 24.34 18.12 -6.01
CA THR A 106 25.60 18.70 -5.53
C THR A 106 26.85 18.08 -6.14
N ASP A 107 26.80 16.81 -6.55
CA ASP A 107 27.96 16.06 -7.06
C ASP A 107 28.30 16.43 -8.53
N GLY A 108 27.43 17.19 -9.22
CA GLY A 108 27.63 17.58 -10.61
C GLY A 108 27.50 16.43 -11.62
N SER A 109 27.32 15.20 -11.14
CA SER A 109 27.05 14.00 -11.94
C SER A 109 25.63 14.07 -12.53
N PRO A 110 25.45 13.87 -13.86
CA PRO A 110 24.12 13.84 -14.45
C PRO A 110 23.33 12.66 -13.90
N TYR A 111 22.14 12.94 -13.35
CA TYR A 111 21.26 11.90 -12.83
C TYR A 111 20.80 10.94 -13.92
N ILE A 112 20.99 9.64 -13.73
CA ILE A 112 20.59 8.60 -14.68
C ILE A 112 19.41 7.81 -14.11
N PHE A 113 18.26 7.88 -14.79
CA PHE A 113 17.04 7.20 -14.37
C PHE A 113 17.10 5.66 -14.36
N THR A 114 18.14 5.07 -14.96
CA THR A 114 18.40 3.62 -14.92
C THR A 114 18.98 3.14 -13.58
N GLY A 115 19.29 4.08 -12.67
CA GLY A 115 19.63 3.77 -11.28
C GLY A 115 18.47 3.13 -10.51
N ILE A 116 18.71 2.82 -9.23
CA ILE A 116 17.71 2.16 -8.36
C ILE A 116 17.15 3.11 -7.29
N ASP A 117 17.35 4.42 -7.38
CA ASP A 117 17.22 5.33 -6.24
C ASP A 117 15.79 5.38 -5.66
N ILE A 118 14.78 5.60 -6.52
CA ILE A 118 13.38 5.69 -6.07
C ILE A 118 12.87 4.31 -5.66
N GLY A 119 13.18 3.28 -6.45
CA GLY A 119 12.81 1.90 -6.13
C GLY A 119 13.45 1.40 -4.84
N GLY A 120 14.70 1.82 -4.58
CA GLY A 120 15.50 1.53 -3.40
C GLY A 120 14.92 2.17 -2.14
N ALA A 121 14.38 3.39 -2.23
CA ALA A 121 13.60 3.95 -1.13
C ALA A 121 12.36 3.10 -0.79
N GLY A 122 11.73 2.50 -1.81
CA GLY A 122 10.66 1.51 -1.63
C GLY A 122 11.08 0.30 -0.80
N ILE A 123 12.30 -0.21 -1.00
CA ILE A 123 12.86 -1.33 -0.22
C ILE A 123 12.85 -1.02 1.28
N GLY A 124 13.15 0.23 1.68
CA GLY A 124 13.06 0.65 3.08
C GLY A 124 11.67 0.42 3.68
N PHE A 125 10.61 0.78 2.95
CA PHE A 125 9.22 0.53 3.38
C PHE A 125 8.90 -0.96 3.48
N ILE A 126 9.37 -1.78 2.54
CA ILE A 126 9.18 -3.25 2.60
C ILE A 126 9.85 -3.84 3.85
N ILE A 127 11.08 -3.46 4.16
CA ILE A 127 11.81 -3.95 5.34
C ILE A 127 11.02 -3.59 6.61
N MET A 128 10.57 -2.34 6.73
CA MET A 128 9.75 -1.89 7.85
C MET A 128 8.43 -2.67 7.93
N ALA A 129 7.79 -2.97 6.80
CA ALA A 129 6.57 -3.77 6.74
C ALA A 129 6.79 -5.18 7.30
N PHE A 130 7.88 -5.86 6.92
CA PHE A 130 8.23 -7.18 7.47
C PHE A 130 8.48 -7.13 8.98
N ILE A 131 9.19 -6.11 9.47
CA ILE A 131 9.42 -5.91 10.91
C ILE A 131 8.09 -5.75 11.65
N ARG A 132 7.18 -4.91 11.14
CA ARG A 132 5.87 -4.65 11.74
C ARG A 132 4.99 -5.91 11.79
N LEU A 133 4.94 -6.70 10.71
CA LEU A 133 4.19 -7.96 10.68
C LEU A 133 4.77 -9.01 11.63
N ASN A 134 6.10 -9.15 11.68
CA ASN A 134 6.75 -10.06 12.61
C ASN A 134 6.51 -9.65 14.08
N GLY A 135 6.46 -8.35 14.36
CA GLY A 135 6.02 -7.82 15.65
C GLY A 135 4.58 -8.21 15.98
N ALA A 136 3.65 -8.02 15.03
CA ALA A 136 2.24 -8.36 15.19
C ALA A 136 2.02 -9.85 15.52
N ARG A 137 2.78 -10.76 14.88
CA ARG A 137 2.76 -12.21 15.15
C ARG A 137 2.97 -12.57 16.62
N LYS A 138 3.77 -11.78 17.34
CA LYS A 138 4.13 -12.04 18.75
C LYS A 138 3.08 -11.49 19.74
N MET A 139 2.14 -10.68 19.27
CA MET A 139 1.14 -10.03 20.11
C MET A 139 0.03 -10.99 20.55
N LYS A 140 -0.59 -10.68 21.69
CA LYS A 140 -1.74 -11.41 22.24
C LYS A 140 -2.92 -10.48 22.38
N ILE A 141 -4.10 -10.94 21.98
CA ILE A 141 -5.37 -10.25 22.20
C ILE A 141 -6.14 -11.07 23.25
N ALA A 142 -6.56 -10.41 24.34
CA ALA A 142 -7.25 -11.07 25.45
C ALA A 142 -6.51 -12.30 26.01
N GLY A 143 -5.16 -12.27 26.01
CA GLY A 143 -4.32 -13.37 26.50
C GLY A 143 -4.19 -14.56 25.55
N LYS A 144 -4.91 -14.57 24.41
CA LYS A 144 -4.76 -15.56 23.34
C LYS A 144 -3.85 -15.01 22.24
N ARG A 145 -3.10 -15.89 21.58
CA ARG A 145 -2.37 -15.53 20.36
C ARG A 145 -3.38 -15.28 19.23
N ILE A 146 -3.05 -14.36 18.33
CA ILE A 146 -3.84 -14.09 17.14
C ILE A 146 -3.76 -15.26 16.15
N ASN A 147 -4.77 -15.38 15.29
CA ASN A 147 -4.71 -16.29 14.14
C ASN A 147 -3.60 -15.83 13.18
N LEU A 148 -2.65 -16.72 12.91
CA LEU A 148 -1.50 -16.40 12.06
C LEU A 148 -1.82 -16.54 10.56
N TYR A 149 -2.89 -17.23 10.20
CA TYR A 149 -3.23 -17.49 8.80
C TYR A 149 -3.30 -16.23 7.92
N PRO A 150 -4.06 -15.17 8.28
CA PRO A 150 -4.09 -13.93 7.48
C PRO A 150 -2.73 -13.22 7.44
N LEU A 151 -1.92 -13.31 8.51
CA LEU A 151 -0.58 -12.73 8.52
C LEU A 151 0.36 -13.46 7.57
N ILE A 152 0.26 -14.79 7.49
CA ILE A 152 1.07 -15.61 6.58
C ILE A 152 0.71 -15.27 5.12
N ILE A 153 -0.57 -15.10 4.80
CA ILE A 153 -1.00 -14.69 3.45
C ILE A 153 -0.37 -13.34 3.08
N ILE A 154 -0.50 -12.33 3.94
CA ILE A 154 0.10 -11.00 3.70
C ILE A 154 1.62 -11.12 3.53
N PHE A 155 2.28 -11.91 4.39
CA PHE A 155 3.72 -12.14 4.32
C PHE A 155 4.15 -12.78 2.99
N VAL A 156 3.44 -13.79 2.51
CA VAL A 156 3.73 -14.47 1.23
C VAL A 156 3.54 -13.50 0.06
N ILE A 157 2.45 -12.74 0.03
CA ILE A 157 2.20 -11.73 -1.01
C ILE A 157 3.31 -10.68 -1.01
N MET A 158 3.71 -10.19 0.17
CA MET A 158 4.82 -9.25 0.31
C MET A 158 6.15 -9.82 -0.15
N ALA A 159 6.44 -11.09 0.16
CA ALA A 159 7.67 -11.75 -0.27
C ALA A 159 7.73 -11.92 -1.79
N LEU A 160 6.62 -12.32 -2.42
CA LEU A 160 6.50 -12.39 -3.88
C LEU A 160 6.70 -11.02 -4.52
N TYR A 161 6.04 -9.98 -3.98
CA TYR A 161 6.23 -8.61 -4.45
C TYR A 161 7.68 -8.14 -4.31
N SER A 162 8.32 -8.43 -3.18
CA SER A 162 9.72 -8.05 -2.93
C SER A 162 10.67 -8.73 -3.91
N TYR A 163 10.45 -10.01 -4.19
CA TYR A 163 11.23 -10.75 -5.17
C TYR A 163 11.04 -10.20 -6.59
N SER A 164 9.79 -9.95 -7.01
CA SER A 164 9.51 -9.34 -8.32
C SER A 164 10.12 -7.95 -8.44
N GLY A 165 10.00 -7.11 -7.40
CA GLY A 165 10.62 -5.78 -7.35
C GLY A 165 12.14 -5.84 -7.45
N PHE A 166 12.78 -6.78 -6.74
CA PHE A 166 14.21 -7.01 -6.83
C PHE A 166 14.65 -7.37 -8.26
N VAL A 167 13.99 -8.31 -8.92
CA VAL A 167 14.30 -8.70 -10.30
C VAL A 167 14.16 -7.52 -11.26
N VAL A 168 13.12 -6.70 -11.09
CA VAL A 168 12.91 -5.50 -11.92
C VAL A 168 14.00 -4.46 -11.69
N LEU A 169 14.38 -4.19 -10.43
CA LEU A 169 15.45 -3.24 -10.11
C LEU A 169 16.81 -3.72 -10.58
N GLN A 170 17.08 -5.03 -10.55
CA GLN A 170 18.31 -5.61 -11.08
C GLN A 170 18.39 -5.43 -12.61
N ARG A 171 17.28 -5.64 -13.33
CA ARG A 171 17.22 -5.35 -14.78
C ARG A 171 17.36 -3.87 -15.09
N ASN A 172 16.85 -3.03 -14.19
CA ASN A 172 17.00 -1.60 -14.33
C ASN A 172 18.47 -1.19 -14.22
N SER A 173 19.18 -1.65 -13.18
CA SER A 173 20.59 -1.33 -12.97
C SER A 173 21.52 -1.92 -14.03
N SER A 174 21.13 -3.01 -14.71
CA SER A 174 21.85 -3.54 -15.87
C SER A 174 21.64 -2.75 -17.17
N GLY A 175 20.87 -1.65 -17.13
CA GLY A 175 20.56 -0.84 -18.31
C GLY A 175 19.63 -1.52 -19.31
N SER A 176 18.85 -2.52 -18.87
CA SER A 176 17.93 -3.25 -19.76
C SER A 176 16.63 -2.51 -20.06
N TYR A 177 16.41 -1.37 -19.40
CA TYR A 177 15.23 -0.53 -19.56
C TYR A 177 15.61 0.88 -19.98
N ASP A 178 14.79 1.47 -20.84
CA ASP A 178 14.89 2.89 -21.17
C ASP A 178 14.48 3.73 -19.95
N SER A 179 15.00 4.97 -19.86
CA SER A 179 14.80 5.86 -18.70
C SER A 179 13.33 6.01 -18.27
N TYR A 180 12.40 6.09 -19.23
CA TYR A 180 10.98 6.24 -18.92
C TYR A 180 10.34 4.95 -18.37
N GLN A 181 10.83 3.77 -18.80
CA GLN A 181 10.40 2.47 -18.29
C GLN A 181 10.94 2.27 -16.87
N SER A 182 12.24 2.56 -16.69
CA SER A 182 12.95 2.55 -15.42
C SER A 182 12.22 3.37 -14.36
N LEU A 183 11.84 4.60 -14.70
CA LEU A 183 11.15 5.50 -13.79
C LEU A 183 9.76 4.96 -13.40
N TRP A 184 8.99 4.46 -14.38
CA TRP A 184 7.67 3.87 -14.12
C TRP A 184 7.74 2.67 -13.17
N PHE A 185 8.68 1.76 -13.40
CA PHE A 185 8.90 0.60 -12.53
C PHE A 185 9.29 1.04 -11.12
N GLN A 186 10.23 1.98 -10.98
CA GLN A 186 10.68 2.45 -9.68
C GLN A 186 9.57 3.14 -8.88
N ILE A 187 8.77 4.01 -9.50
CA ILE A 187 7.63 4.67 -8.84
C ILE A 187 6.59 3.62 -8.41
N THR A 188 6.29 2.66 -9.27
CA THR A 188 5.33 1.58 -8.95
C THR A 188 5.82 0.69 -7.82
N ILE A 189 7.12 0.40 -7.78
CA ILE A 189 7.76 -0.32 -6.67
C ILE A 189 7.68 0.50 -5.38
N PHE A 190 7.96 1.80 -5.44
CA PHE A 190 7.87 2.69 -4.28
C PHE A 190 6.43 2.74 -3.73
N PHE A 191 5.42 2.93 -4.58
CA PHE A 191 4.01 3.01 -4.19
C PHE A 191 3.49 1.69 -3.61
N GLY A 192 3.78 0.55 -4.23
CA GLY A 192 3.36 -0.73 -3.68
C GLY A 192 4.08 -1.06 -2.37
N SER A 193 5.37 -0.71 -2.25
CA SER A 193 6.12 -0.84 -1.00
C SER A 193 5.50 -0.02 0.13
N PHE A 194 5.11 1.23 -0.15
CA PHE A 194 4.42 2.09 0.80
C PHE A 194 3.07 1.50 1.22
N TYR A 195 2.30 0.96 0.26
CA TYR A 195 1.04 0.28 0.56
C TYR A 195 1.23 -0.92 1.51
N PHE A 196 2.24 -1.77 1.27
CA PHE A 196 2.53 -2.90 2.16
C PHE A 196 2.97 -2.43 3.55
N TYR A 197 3.77 -1.36 3.63
CA TYR A 197 4.11 -0.74 4.90
C TYR A 197 2.89 -0.25 5.67
N MET A 198 1.99 0.48 5.02
CA MET A 198 0.75 0.97 5.64
C MET A 198 -0.13 -0.19 6.10
N THR A 199 -0.31 -1.19 5.25
CA THR A 199 -1.08 -2.42 5.57
C THR A 199 -0.51 -3.13 6.80
N ALA A 200 0.79 -3.41 6.82
CA ALA A 200 1.47 -4.03 7.95
C ALA A 200 1.33 -3.19 9.23
N SER A 201 1.40 -1.87 9.11
CA SER A 201 1.27 -0.93 10.21
C SER A 201 -0.16 -0.90 10.77
N TYR A 202 -1.20 -0.89 9.93
CA TYR A 202 -2.59 -1.00 10.37
C TYR A 202 -2.84 -2.32 11.10
N VAL A 203 -2.38 -3.43 10.53
CA VAL A 203 -2.52 -4.75 11.16
C VAL A 203 -1.86 -4.75 12.54
N SER A 204 -0.63 -4.26 12.63
CA SER A 204 0.09 -4.12 13.91
C SER A 204 -0.66 -3.23 14.90
N HIS A 205 -1.20 -2.10 14.44
CA HIS A 205 -1.97 -1.18 15.26
C HIS A 205 -3.27 -1.80 15.78
N PHE A 206 -4.07 -2.40 14.91
CA PHE A 206 -5.34 -3.05 15.27
C PHE A 206 -5.13 -4.19 16.25
N VAL A 207 -4.10 -5.00 16.04
CA VAL A 207 -3.73 -6.07 16.97
C VAL A 207 -3.29 -5.49 18.31
N SER A 208 -2.46 -4.44 18.32
CA SER A 208 -1.96 -3.82 19.56
C SER A 208 -3.08 -3.21 20.41
N LYS A 209 -4.08 -2.59 19.77
CA LYS A 209 -5.24 -2.00 20.45
C LYS A 209 -6.34 -3.03 20.70
N GLY A 210 -6.33 -4.15 20.00
CA GLY A 210 -7.42 -5.11 19.95
C GLY A 210 -8.73 -4.41 19.58
N LYS A 211 -8.69 -3.63 18.50
CA LYS A 211 -9.84 -2.91 17.95
C LYS A 211 -9.61 -2.72 16.46
N PHE A 212 -10.59 -3.07 15.66
CA PHE A 212 -10.64 -2.78 14.24
C PHE A 212 -11.39 -1.47 13.98
N GLY A 213 -11.06 -0.81 12.89
CA GLY A 213 -11.76 0.38 12.43
C GLY A 213 -11.39 0.70 10.99
N VAL A 214 -12.22 1.53 10.36
CA VAL A 214 -11.94 2.18 9.09
C VAL A 214 -12.01 3.68 9.34
N SER A 215 -11.12 4.43 8.70
CA SER A 215 -11.05 5.88 8.89
C SER A 215 -12.18 6.59 8.15
N ASP A 216 -12.56 7.76 8.66
CA ASP A 216 -13.62 8.57 8.07
C ASP A 216 -13.28 8.97 6.63
N PHE A 217 -12.00 9.28 6.35
CA PHE A 217 -11.55 9.57 4.99
C PHE A 217 -11.72 8.39 4.05
N LYS A 218 -11.37 7.16 4.46
CA LYS A 218 -11.54 5.97 3.60
C LYS A 218 -13.01 5.68 3.33
N MET A 219 -13.87 5.81 4.33
CA MET A 219 -15.32 5.69 4.17
C MET A 219 -15.86 6.74 3.19
N TYR A 220 -15.49 8.01 3.39
CA TYR A 220 -15.81 9.11 2.48
C TYR A 220 -15.32 8.82 1.05
N PHE A 221 -14.09 8.34 0.90
CA PHE A 221 -13.52 8.11 -0.42
C PHE A 221 -14.25 7.01 -1.18
N MET A 222 -14.48 5.86 -0.52
CA MET A 222 -15.17 4.73 -1.14
C MET A 222 -16.63 5.08 -1.48
N ARG A 223 -17.36 5.73 -0.56
CA ARG A 223 -18.75 6.11 -0.77
C ARG A 223 -18.91 7.28 -1.73
N ASP A 224 -18.27 8.40 -1.45
CA ASP A 224 -18.60 9.68 -2.08
C ASP A 224 -17.75 9.93 -3.33
N VAL A 225 -16.48 9.48 -3.34
CA VAL A 225 -15.58 9.64 -4.50
C VAL A 225 -15.79 8.52 -5.50
N MET A 226 -15.73 7.26 -5.05
CA MET A 226 -15.83 6.06 -5.90
C MET A 226 -17.26 5.55 -6.15
N LYS A 227 -18.26 6.01 -5.38
CA LYS A 227 -19.66 5.56 -5.48
C LYS A 227 -19.83 4.05 -5.26
N LEU A 228 -19.09 3.49 -4.31
CA LEU A 228 -19.21 2.09 -3.88
C LEU A 228 -20.23 1.99 -2.74
N ASP A 229 -21.50 2.21 -3.07
CA ASP A 229 -22.51 2.58 -2.06
C ASP A 229 -23.01 1.39 -1.22
N LYS A 230 -23.22 0.22 -1.84
CA LYS A 230 -23.99 -0.88 -1.22
C LYS A 230 -23.16 -2.01 -0.60
N PHE A 231 -22.04 -2.39 -1.19
CA PHE A 231 -21.31 -3.59 -0.75
C PHE A 231 -20.21 -3.29 0.29
N PHE A 232 -19.53 -2.15 0.17
CA PHE A 232 -18.34 -1.88 0.98
C PHE A 232 -18.58 -1.07 2.26
N ASN A 233 -19.71 -0.39 2.41
CA ASN A 233 -19.91 0.52 3.54
C ASN A 233 -20.65 -0.16 4.69
N ASP A 234 -21.88 -0.63 4.46
CA ASP A 234 -22.72 -1.14 5.55
C ASP A 234 -22.24 -2.51 6.05
N GLU A 235 -21.96 -3.46 5.14
CA GLU A 235 -21.47 -4.79 5.50
C GLU A 235 -20.11 -4.74 6.21
N LEU A 236 -19.20 -3.88 5.77
CA LEU A 236 -17.89 -3.71 6.38
C LEU A 236 -17.99 -3.11 7.79
N ILE A 237 -18.82 -2.08 7.96
CA ILE A 237 -19.08 -1.47 9.27
C ILE A 237 -19.68 -2.51 10.21
N GLU A 238 -20.69 -3.25 9.77
CA GLU A 238 -21.33 -4.31 10.56
C GLU A 238 -20.33 -5.41 10.95
N ALA A 239 -19.51 -5.87 10.01
CA ALA A 239 -18.47 -6.86 10.26
C ALA A 239 -17.44 -6.36 11.29
N ILE A 240 -17.00 -5.10 11.19
CA ILE A 240 -16.08 -4.47 12.14
C ILE A 240 -16.72 -4.35 13.53
N GLN A 241 -17.98 -3.91 13.61
CA GLN A 241 -18.70 -3.78 14.86
C GLN A 241 -18.87 -5.15 15.54
N LYS A 242 -19.24 -6.18 14.77
CA LYS A 242 -19.35 -7.56 15.27
C LYS A 242 -18.01 -8.06 15.79
N ALA A 243 -16.93 -7.91 15.02
CA ALA A 243 -15.59 -8.31 15.42
C ALA A 243 -15.12 -7.59 16.69
N ASN A 244 -15.40 -6.29 16.81
CA ASN A 244 -15.06 -5.50 18.01
C ASN A 244 -15.85 -5.97 19.24
N LYS A 245 -17.16 -6.23 19.12
CA LYS A 245 -17.98 -6.77 20.21
C LYS A 245 -17.47 -8.13 20.71
N GLU A 246 -17.12 -9.03 19.79
CA GLU A 246 -16.54 -10.33 20.13
C GLU A 246 -15.18 -10.18 20.85
N MET A 247 -14.39 -9.20 20.43
CA MET A 247 -13.09 -8.91 21.02
C MET A 247 -13.20 -8.30 22.43
N GLU A 248 -14.15 -7.38 22.64
CA GLU A 248 -14.47 -6.82 23.95
C GLU A 248 -14.96 -7.89 24.93
N ARG A 249 -15.87 -8.77 24.47
CA ARG A 249 -16.32 -9.93 25.25
C ARG A 249 -15.14 -10.82 25.66
N SER A 250 -14.24 -11.10 24.73
CA SER A 250 -13.04 -11.90 24.99
C SER A 250 -12.10 -11.23 25.99
N LYS A 251 -11.89 -9.90 25.89
CA LYS A 251 -11.09 -9.11 26.83
C LYS A 251 -11.70 -9.11 28.24
N SER A 252 -13.03 -8.98 28.34
CA SER A 252 -13.78 -9.06 29.59
C SER A 252 -13.60 -10.42 30.29
N ILE A 253 -13.81 -11.52 29.55
CA ILE A 253 -13.64 -12.89 30.08
C ILE A 253 -12.18 -13.14 30.52
N SER A 254 -11.20 -12.68 29.74
CA SER A 254 -9.79 -12.83 30.10
C SER A 254 -9.43 -12.06 31.36
N SER A 255 -9.95 -10.83 31.50
CA SER A 255 -9.72 -9.99 32.67
C SER A 255 -10.36 -10.56 33.93
N SER A 256 -11.59 -11.09 33.83
CA SER A 256 -12.25 -11.74 34.97
C SER A 256 -11.52 -13.01 35.41
N LYS A 257 -11.01 -13.82 34.47
CA LYS A 257 -10.18 -15.00 34.78
C LYS A 257 -8.86 -14.63 35.48
N LYS A 258 -8.23 -13.51 35.09
CA LYS A 258 -7.02 -13.02 35.76
C LYS A 258 -7.28 -12.54 37.19
N ARG A 259 -8.44 -11.91 37.45
CA ARG A 259 -8.81 -11.44 38.80
C ARG A 259 -9.17 -12.56 39.78
N LYS A 260 -9.49 -13.76 39.26
CA LYS A 260 -9.81 -14.96 40.05
C LYS A 260 -8.59 -15.83 40.38
N ARG A 261 -7.41 -15.49 39.86
CA ARG A 261 -6.13 -16.14 40.16
C ARG A 261 -5.31 -15.22 41.03
#